data_AF-A0ABD2Q4Y8-F1
#
_entry.id   AF-A0ABD2Q4Y8-F1
#
_cell.length_a   1.000
_cell.length_b   1.000
_cell.length_c   1.000
_cell.angle_alpha   90.00
_cell.angle_beta   90.00
_cell.angle_gamma   90.00
#
_symmetry.space_group_name_H-M   'P 1'
#
loop_
_entity.id
_entity.type
_entity.pdbx_description
1 polymer ?
#
loop_
_entity_poly.entity_id
_entity_poly.type
_entity_poly.pdbx_seq_one_letter_code
_entity_poly.pdbx_strand_id
1 'polypeptide(L)'
;MENGVKPVYVFEGKPPDMKAGELDKRRERREEAAAELAKAEAEEDKEAIDKFSRRLVKVTPQHNDDCKQLLKLMGIPYVDAPGEAEAQCAALAKSGKVYAVGTEDMDALTFGAPVLLRHLTFSEARKMPIKEFKLDEVLSGLDMDMQGFIDLCILLGCDYCDSIKGIGPKKAIEVLGKHKNLNSVIENIDPKKYQVPEDWPWERAKQLFLEPLVTDPETIQLKWTDPDEEAVIEFLCKKNGFNEDRIKSGLKKLTKAKNASSQVRIDSFFNVKPSEKKPATPASKNKRPSSTPAKGSTKKRPK
;
A
#
# COMPACT_ATOMS: atom_id res chain seq x y z
N MET A 1 -3.15 -11.29 -5.27
CA MET A 1 -2.84 -12.22 -6.39
C MET A 1 -4.05 -12.49 -7.25
N GLU A 2 -5.25 -12.77 -6.69
CA GLU A 2 -6.49 -13.00 -7.50
C GLU A 2 -6.80 -11.88 -8.50
N ASN A 3 -6.53 -10.62 -8.13
CA ASN A 3 -6.70 -9.45 -8.98
C ASN A 3 -5.48 -9.16 -9.89
N GLY A 4 -4.61 -10.13 -10.15
CA GLY A 4 -3.40 -9.95 -10.97
C GLY A 4 -2.25 -9.16 -10.32
N VAL A 5 -2.47 -8.60 -9.13
CA VAL A 5 -1.42 -7.91 -8.36
C VAL A 5 -0.45 -8.92 -7.74
N LYS A 6 0.84 -8.72 -8.00
CA LYS A 6 1.97 -9.50 -7.47
C LYS A 6 2.67 -8.72 -6.35
N PRO A 7 2.33 -8.97 -5.08
CA PRO A 7 2.91 -8.22 -3.96
C PRO A 7 4.31 -8.74 -3.61
N VAL A 8 5.19 -7.82 -3.22
CA VAL A 8 6.39 -8.11 -2.43
C VAL A 8 6.21 -7.42 -1.08
N TYR A 9 6.47 -8.13 0.01
CA TYR A 9 6.42 -7.54 1.35
C TYR A 9 7.81 -7.06 1.75
N VAL A 10 7.89 -5.92 2.43
CA VAL A 10 9.15 -5.40 2.98
C VAL A 10 8.98 -5.30 4.48
N PHE A 11 9.90 -5.91 5.22
CA PHE A 11 9.92 -5.89 6.68
C PHE A 11 10.92 -4.83 7.15
N GLU A 12 10.54 -4.09 8.20
CA GLU A 12 11.41 -3.10 8.82
C GLU A 12 12.66 -3.75 9.43
N GLY A 13 13.78 -3.04 9.31
CA GLY A 13 15.06 -3.36 9.93
C GLY A 13 15.30 -2.60 11.23
N LYS A 14 16.55 -2.19 11.46
CA LYS A 14 16.91 -1.40 12.63
C LYS A 14 16.45 0.06 12.38
N PRO A 15 15.64 0.66 13.27
CA PRO A 15 15.25 2.05 13.12
C PRO A 15 16.49 2.96 13.22
N PRO A 16 16.49 4.11 12.51
CA PRO A 16 17.56 5.09 12.61
C PRO A 16 17.58 5.71 14.00
N ASP A 17 18.76 6.09 14.49
CA ASP A 17 18.94 6.62 15.86
C ASP A 17 18.08 7.87 16.11
N MET A 18 17.83 8.67 15.07
CA MET A 18 16.97 9.87 15.13
C MET A 18 15.50 9.56 15.48
N LYS A 19 15.03 8.35 15.18
CA LYS A 19 13.64 7.92 15.50
C LYS A 19 13.48 7.54 16.98
N ALA A 20 14.57 7.49 17.76
CA ALA A 20 14.53 7.13 19.18
C ALA A 20 13.56 8.00 19.98
N GLY A 21 13.53 9.31 19.74
CA GLY A 21 12.62 10.23 20.43
C GLY A 21 11.15 9.91 20.17
N GLU A 22 10.76 9.62 18.92
CA GLU A 22 9.38 9.21 18.60
C GLU A 22 9.06 7.81 19.16
N LEU A 23 10.03 6.90 19.17
CA LEU A 23 9.86 5.57 19.78
C LEU A 23 9.65 5.65 21.30
N ASP A 24 10.35 6.57 21.98
CA ASP A 24 10.16 6.84 23.41
C ASP A 24 8.77 7.45 23.67
N LYS A 25 8.35 8.47 22.90
CA LYS A 25 6.97 9.02 22.96
C LYS A 25 5.91 7.95 22.70
N ARG A 26 6.17 6.97 21.82
CA ARG A 26 5.28 5.81 21.58
C ARG A 26 5.29 4.81 22.72
N ARG A 27 6.40 4.67 23.46
CA ARG A 27 6.49 3.83 24.66
C ARG A 27 5.71 4.45 25.81
N GLU A 28 5.92 5.74 26.08
CA GLU A 28 5.21 6.49 27.14
C GLU A 28 3.69 6.43 26.95
N ARG A 29 3.19 6.72 25.73
CA ARG A 29 1.76 6.60 25.41
C ARG A 29 1.20 5.19 25.64
N ARG A 30 2.02 4.15 25.50
CA ARG A 30 1.62 2.76 25.76
C ARG A 30 1.60 2.45 27.26
N GLU A 31 2.56 2.96 28.02
CA GLU A 31 2.57 2.83 29.49
C GLU A 31 1.35 3.54 30.10
N GLU A 32 1.03 4.74 29.63
CA GLU A 32 -0.21 5.46 30.00
C GLU A 32 -1.46 4.66 29.61
N ALA A 33 -1.54 4.15 28.39
CA ALA A 33 -2.68 3.34 27.95
C ALA A 33 -2.82 2.04 28.75
N ALA A 34 -1.71 1.45 29.23
CA ALA A 34 -1.74 0.26 30.07
C ALA A 34 -2.28 0.58 31.47
N ALA A 35 -1.86 1.71 32.04
CA ALA A 35 -2.41 2.18 33.31
C ALA A 35 -3.92 2.48 33.22
N GLU A 36 -4.35 3.11 32.13
CA GLU A 36 -5.78 3.38 31.89
C GLU A 36 -6.58 2.10 31.60
N LEU A 37 -6.00 1.10 30.93
CA LEU A 37 -6.63 -0.21 30.75
C LEU A 37 -6.87 -0.90 32.10
N ALA A 38 -5.87 -0.89 33.00
CA ALA A 38 -6.00 -1.51 34.32
C ALA A 38 -7.11 -0.86 35.16
N LYS A 39 -7.29 0.47 35.06
CA LYS A 39 -8.43 1.17 35.67
C LYS A 39 -9.76 0.76 35.06
N ALA A 40 -9.84 0.73 33.72
CA ALA A 40 -11.04 0.33 33.00
C ALA A 40 -11.46 -1.11 33.30
N GLU A 41 -10.50 -2.03 33.47
CA GLU A 41 -10.75 -3.41 33.91
C GLU A 41 -11.29 -3.48 35.34
N ALA A 42 -10.76 -2.67 36.26
CA ALA A 42 -11.26 -2.60 37.63
C ALA A 42 -12.68 -2.00 37.72
N GLU A 43 -13.04 -1.11 36.78
CA GLU A 43 -14.35 -0.47 36.68
C GLU A 43 -15.35 -1.26 35.79
N GLU A 44 -14.93 -2.37 35.19
CA GLU A 44 -15.68 -3.17 34.21
C GLU A 44 -16.23 -2.37 33.01
N ASP A 45 -15.59 -1.26 32.64
CA ASP A 45 -15.97 -0.45 31.48
C ASP A 45 -15.50 -1.11 30.18
N LYS A 46 -16.40 -1.89 29.58
CA LYS A 46 -16.15 -2.64 28.34
C LYS A 46 -15.74 -1.76 27.15
N GLU A 47 -16.24 -0.53 27.05
CA GLU A 47 -15.87 0.36 25.94
C GLU A 47 -14.45 0.89 26.11
N ALA A 48 -14.10 1.29 27.35
CA ALA A 48 -12.74 1.71 27.67
C ALA A 48 -11.74 0.55 27.52
N ILE A 49 -12.10 -0.67 27.94
CA ILE A 49 -11.27 -1.88 27.78
C ILE A 49 -10.97 -2.15 26.30
N ASP A 50 -11.97 -2.17 25.40
CA ASP A 50 -11.73 -2.38 23.96
C ASP A 50 -10.89 -1.24 23.35
N LYS A 51 -11.11 0.00 23.79
CA LYS A 51 -10.35 1.16 23.32
C LYS A 51 -8.87 1.09 23.72
N PHE A 52 -8.57 0.82 24.98
CA PHE A 52 -7.19 0.80 25.48
C PHE A 52 -6.45 -0.48 25.07
N SER A 53 -7.12 -1.63 25.01
CA SER A 53 -6.51 -2.88 24.52
C SER A 53 -6.02 -2.74 23.07
N ARG A 54 -6.78 -2.08 22.19
CA ARG A 54 -6.34 -1.78 20.81
C ARG A 54 -5.10 -0.89 20.74
N ARG A 55 -4.92 0.02 21.70
CA ARG A 55 -3.74 0.92 21.77
C ARG A 55 -2.48 0.19 22.26
N LEU A 56 -2.64 -0.94 22.96
CA LEU A 56 -1.52 -1.75 23.44
C LEU A 56 -1.02 -2.77 22.43
N VAL A 57 -1.73 -2.97 21.31
CA VAL A 57 -1.31 -3.89 20.26
C VAL A 57 0.07 -3.48 19.74
N LYS A 58 1.02 -4.39 19.88
CA LYS A 58 2.41 -4.24 19.40
C LYS A 58 2.77 -5.41 18.51
N VAL A 59 3.37 -5.12 17.37
CA VAL A 59 3.97 -6.15 16.52
C VAL A 59 5.25 -6.65 17.18
N THR A 60 5.36 -7.97 17.33
CA THR A 60 6.53 -8.63 17.93
C THR A 60 7.43 -9.20 16.84
N PRO A 61 8.71 -9.46 17.11
CA PRO A 61 9.59 -10.17 16.17
C PRO A 61 8.99 -11.51 15.73
N GLN A 62 8.33 -12.22 16.65
CA GLN A 62 7.66 -13.49 16.34
C GLN A 62 6.56 -13.32 15.29
N HIS A 63 5.75 -12.25 15.34
CA HIS A 63 4.76 -11.98 14.29
C HIS A 63 5.41 -11.78 12.92
N ASN A 64 6.57 -11.12 12.88
CA ASN A 64 7.32 -10.93 11.63
C ASN A 64 7.84 -12.27 11.11
N ASP A 65 8.43 -13.09 11.98
CA ASP A 65 8.96 -14.40 11.61
C ASP A 65 7.87 -15.36 11.12
N ASP A 66 6.72 -15.39 11.78
CA ASP A 66 5.57 -16.19 11.36
C ASP A 66 5.00 -15.69 10.02
N CYS A 67 4.92 -14.37 9.81
CA CYS A 67 4.53 -13.79 8.52
C CYS A 67 5.52 -14.13 7.40
N LYS A 68 6.83 -14.00 7.65
CA LYS A 68 7.89 -14.35 6.68
C LYS A 68 7.85 -15.83 6.33
N GLN A 69 7.67 -16.69 7.33
CA GLN A 69 7.50 -18.12 7.13
C GLN A 69 6.28 -18.38 6.24
N LEU A 70 5.12 -17.79 6.56
CA LEU A 70 3.91 -17.95 5.77
C LEU A 70 4.10 -17.46 4.32
N LEU A 71 4.68 -16.28 4.11
CA LEU A 71 4.95 -15.74 2.78
C LEU A 71 5.84 -16.65 1.95
N LYS A 72 6.91 -17.20 2.57
CA LYS A 72 7.80 -18.17 1.94
C LYS A 72 7.05 -19.42 1.52
N LEU A 73 6.21 -19.99 2.40
CA LEU A 73 5.40 -21.16 2.09
C LEU A 73 4.35 -20.89 1.01
N MET A 74 3.83 -19.66 0.94
CA MET A 74 2.90 -19.22 -0.11
C MET A 74 3.59 -18.90 -1.45
N GLY A 75 4.93 -18.94 -1.51
CA GLY A 75 5.71 -18.57 -2.70
C GLY A 75 5.70 -17.07 -3.01
N ILE A 76 5.45 -16.23 -2.01
CA ILE A 76 5.45 -14.76 -2.15
C ILE A 76 6.81 -14.22 -1.64
N PRO A 77 7.54 -13.43 -2.44
CA PRO A 77 8.80 -12.87 -2.01
C PRO A 77 8.61 -11.80 -0.92
N TYR A 78 9.58 -11.72 -0.03
CA TYR A 78 9.73 -10.59 0.88
C TYR A 78 11.18 -10.10 0.90
N VAL A 79 11.38 -8.88 1.38
CA VAL A 79 12.68 -8.23 1.54
C VAL A 79 12.81 -7.75 2.99
N ASP A 80 13.98 -7.95 3.58
CA ASP A 80 14.35 -7.33 4.83
C ASP A 80 15.06 -6.01 4.55
N ALA A 81 14.45 -4.89 4.95
CA ALA A 81 15.10 -3.59 4.84
C ALA A 81 16.21 -3.49 5.89
N PRO A 82 17.34 -2.83 5.57
CA PRO A 82 18.38 -2.57 6.57
C PRO A 82 17.95 -1.48 7.58
N GLY A 83 17.02 -0.59 7.17
CA GLY A 83 16.41 0.45 8.00
C GLY A 83 14.88 0.47 7.85
N GLU A 84 14.34 1.61 7.42
CA GLU A 84 12.89 1.81 7.24
C GLU A 84 12.36 1.04 6.02
N ALA A 85 11.19 0.40 6.17
CA ALA A 85 10.58 -0.38 5.10
C ALA A 85 10.08 0.51 3.95
N GLU A 86 9.52 1.68 4.26
CA GLU A 86 9.04 2.69 3.31
C GLU A 86 10.17 3.16 2.40
N ALA A 87 11.36 3.38 2.97
CA ALA A 87 12.54 3.79 2.21
C ALA A 87 12.98 2.71 1.23
N GLN A 88 13.04 1.45 1.68
CA GLN A 88 13.38 0.31 0.82
C GLN A 88 12.33 0.10 -0.27
N CYS A 89 11.04 0.27 0.05
CA CYS A 89 9.96 0.21 -0.93
C CYS A 89 10.09 1.32 -1.98
N ALA A 90 10.37 2.55 -1.55
CA ALA A 90 10.60 3.67 -2.45
C ALA A 90 11.78 3.40 -3.39
N ALA A 91 12.88 2.82 -2.90
CA ALA A 91 14.04 2.44 -3.71
C ALA A 91 13.70 1.34 -4.75
N LEU A 92 12.91 0.33 -4.38
CA LEU A 92 12.42 -0.70 -5.30
C LEU A 92 11.51 -0.10 -6.40
N ALA A 93 10.69 0.90 -6.04
CA ALA A 93 9.81 1.57 -7.00
C ALA A 93 10.59 2.49 -7.96
N LYS A 94 11.56 3.26 -7.44
CA LYS A 94 12.44 4.13 -8.25
C LYS A 94 13.26 3.35 -9.28
N SER A 95 13.72 2.15 -8.93
CA SER A 95 14.47 1.26 -9.84
C SER A 95 13.59 0.54 -10.86
N GLY A 96 12.26 0.68 -10.78
CA GLY A 96 11.33 0.01 -11.69
C GLY A 96 11.14 -1.49 -11.42
N LYS A 97 11.67 -2.03 -10.30
CA LYS A 97 11.44 -3.42 -9.88
C LYS A 97 9.98 -3.65 -9.46
N VAL A 98 9.31 -2.61 -8.96
CA VAL A 98 7.89 -2.60 -8.63
C VAL A 98 7.21 -1.34 -9.17
N TYR A 99 5.89 -1.39 -9.39
CA TYR A 99 5.11 -0.26 -9.90
C TYR A 99 4.89 0.85 -8.85
N ALA A 100 4.54 0.46 -7.62
CA ALA A 100 4.12 1.39 -6.58
C ALA A 100 4.38 0.82 -5.17
N VAL A 101 4.38 1.71 -4.18
CA VAL A 101 4.48 1.37 -2.76
C VAL A 101 3.09 1.31 -2.13
N GLY A 102 2.71 0.15 -1.59
CA GLY A 102 1.43 -0.05 -0.92
C GLY A 102 1.55 0.13 0.60
N THR A 103 1.33 1.34 1.11
CA THR A 103 1.40 1.65 2.55
C THR A 103 0.40 2.75 2.91
N GLU A 104 0.01 2.84 4.18
CA GLU A 104 -0.76 3.97 4.70
C GLU A 104 0.10 5.15 5.12
N ASP A 105 1.41 4.92 5.28
CA ASP A 105 2.36 5.95 5.66
C ASP A 105 2.73 6.85 4.46
N MET A 106 2.57 8.15 4.63
CA MET A 106 2.87 9.12 3.57
C MET A 106 4.37 9.37 3.43
N ASP A 107 5.19 8.99 4.41
CA ASP A 107 6.64 9.18 4.38
C ASP A 107 7.32 8.43 3.24
N ALA A 108 6.67 7.40 2.67
CA ALA A 108 7.12 6.78 1.43
C ALA A 108 7.24 7.78 0.26
N LEU A 109 6.36 8.80 0.17
CA LEU A 109 6.52 9.90 -0.80
C LEU A 109 7.74 10.77 -0.46
N THR A 110 7.99 11.04 0.83
CA THR A 110 9.15 11.81 1.30
C THR A 110 10.47 11.07 1.03
N PHE A 111 10.49 9.74 1.06
CA PHE A 111 11.59 8.90 0.55
C PHE A 111 11.66 8.85 -0.99
N GLY A 112 10.71 9.48 -1.68
CA GLY A 112 10.68 9.63 -3.13
C GLY A 112 10.03 8.46 -3.88
N ALA A 113 9.11 7.71 -3.27
CA ALA A 113 8.31 6.72 -3.98
C ALA A 113 7.57 7.39 -5.15
N PRO A 114 7.74 6.95 -6.41
CA PRO A 114 7.08 7.57 -7.55
C PRO A 114 5.55 7.48 -7.48
N VAL A 115 5.05 6.35 -6.98
CA VAL A 115 3.61 6.08 -6.81
C VAL A 115 3.37 5.44 -5.45
N LEU A 116 2.46 6.02 -4.68
CA LEU A 116 1.96 5.51 -3.40
C LEU A 116 0.51 5.04 -3.56
N LEU A 117 0.22 3.82 -3.11
CA LEU A 117 -1.13 3.25 -3.08
C LEU A 117 -1.60 3.07 -1.63
N ARG A 118 -2.67 3.80 -1.28
CA ARG A 118 -3.36 3.66 0.02
C ARG A 118 -4.62 2.82 -0.09
N HIS A 119 -4.99 2.21 1.02
CA HIS A 119 -6.08 1.27 1.22
C HIS A 119 -5.90 -0.07 0.49
N LEU A 120 -4.67 -0.40 0.06
CA LEU A 120 -4.39 -1.63 -0.68
C LEU A 120 -4.57 -2.89 0.19
N THR A 121 -4.27 -2.80 1.48
CA THR A 121 -4.37 -3.90 2.46
C THR A 121 -5.69 -3.92 3.21
N PHE A 122 -6.60 -2.99 2.93
CA PHE A 122 -7.90 -2.96 3.59
C PHE A 122 -8.73 -4.15 3.14
N SER A 123 -9.51 -4.70 4.09
CA SER A 123 -10.43 -5.78 3.77
C SER A 123 -11.42 -5.35 2.67
N GLU A 124 -11.64 -6.22 1.70
CA GLU A 124 -12.62 -6.04 0.62
C GLU A 124 -14.02 -5.69 1.17
N ALA A 125 -14.36 -6.20 2.36
CA ALA A 125 -15.62 -5.91 3.04
C ALA A 125 -15.81 -4.41 3.37
N ARG A 126 -14.73 -3.65 3.54
CA ARG A 126 -14.79 -2.20 3.81
C ARG A 126 -15.14 -1.38 2.56
N LYS A 127 -15.03 -1.96 1.36
CA LYS A 127 -15.36 -1.32 0.07
C LYS A 127 -14.73 0.07 -0.12
N MET A 128 -13.57 0.32 0.50
CA MET A 128 -12.86 1.57 0.33
C MET A 128 -12.05 1.52 -0.97
N PRO A 129 -12.13 2.54 -1.83
CA PRO A 129 -11.35 2.57 -3.06
C PRO A 129 -9.87 2.74 -2.72
N ILE A 130 -9.03 2.06 -3.52
CA ILE A 130 -7.59 2.29 -3.51
C ILE A 130 -7.33 3.72 -3.97
N LYS A 131 -6.52 4.46 -3.22
CA LYS A 131 -6.10 5.82 -3.57
C LYS A 131 -4.69 5.78 -4.11
N GLU A 132 -4.48 6.41 -5.25
CA GLU A 132 -3.17 6.57 -5.88
C GLU A 132 -2.69 8.00 -5.68
N PHE A 133 -1.44 8.16 -5.25
CA PHE A 133 -0.74 9.43 -5.17
C PHE A 133 0.53 9.31 -6.00
N LYS A 134 0.69 10.18 -7.00
CA LYS A 134 1.92 10.23 -7.80
C LYS A 134 2.77 11.40 -7.36
N LEU A 135 4.05 11.14 -7.15
CA LEU A 135 4.98 12.13 -6.62
C LEU A 135 5.17 13.31 -7.59
N ASP A 136 5.18 13.05 -8.90
CA ASP A 136 5.29 14.08 -9.94
C ASP A 136 4.11 15.07 -9.90
N GLU A 137 2.88 14.57 -9.75
CA GLU A 137 1.67 15.39 -9.60
C GLU A 137 1.69 16.18 -8.28
N VAL A 138 2.20 15.59 -7.19
CA VAL A 138 2.35 16.27 -5.88
C VAL A 138 3.36 17.41 -5.98
N LEU A 139 4.56 17.14 -6.50
CA LEU A 139 5.62 18.13 -6.67
C LEU A 139 5.19 19.28 -7.59
N SER A 140 4.56 18.95 -8.73
CA SER A 140 4.02 19.94 -9.67
C SER A 140 2.89 20.76 -9.07
N GLY A 141 1.99 20.12 -8.30
CA GLY A 141 0.87 20.79 -7.65
C GLY A 141 1.30 21.74 -6.51
N LEU A 142 2.47 21.50 -5.92
CA LEU A 142 3.05 22.34 -4.86
C LEU A 142 4.08 23.35 -5.36
N ASP A 143 4.48 23.29 -6.64
CA ASP A 143 5.56 24.07 -7.23
C ASP A 143 6.88 23.93 -6.44
N MET A 144 7.24 22.68 -6.13
CA MET A 144 8.43 22.33 -5.37
C MET A 144 9.21 21.20 -6.05
N ASP A 145 10.53 21.23 -5.91
CA ASP A 145 11.36 20.06 -6.19
C ASP A 145 11.37 19.09 -5.00
N MET A 146 12.05 17.95 -5.15
CA MET A 146 12.11 16.94 -4.11
C MET A 146 12.75 17.46 -2.81
N GLN A 147 13.74 18.35 -2.89
CA GLN A 147 14.41 18.89 -1.70
C GLN A 147 13.49 19.86 -0.94
N GLY A 148 12.79 20.73 -1.65
CA GLY A 148 11.78 21.62 -1.07
C GLY A 148 10.59 20.85 -0.50
N PHE A 149 10.21 19.73 -1.13
CA PHE A 149 9.18 18.83 -0.59
C PHE A 149 9.62 18.15 0.70
N ILE A 150 10.88 17.68 0.80
CA ILE A 150 11.42 17.14 2.05
C ILE A 150 11.45 18.22 3.14
N ASP A 151 11.89 19.44 2.81
CA ASP A 151 11.87 20.57 3.75
C ASP A 151 10.43 20.85 4.26
N LEU A 152 9.43 20.74 3.37
CA LEU A 152 8.03 20.85 3.73
C LEU A 152 7.62 19.74 4.70
N CYS A 153 7.93 18.47 4.41
CA CYS A 153 7.60 17.35 5.27
C CYS A 153 8.23 17.48 6.66
N ILE A 154 9.47 17.95 6.76
CA ILE A 154 10.14 18.22 8.04
C ILE A 154 9.39 19.32 8.83
N LEU A 155 8.96 20.40 8.17
CA LEU A 155 8.17 21.46 8.81
C LEU A 155 6.78 20.99 9.26
N LEU A 156 6.16 20.08 8.51
CA LEU A 156 4.87 19.48 8.87
C LEU A 156 4.97 18.53 10.07
N GLY A 157 6.17 18.07 10.38
CA GLY A 157 6.48 17.07 11.40
C GLY A 157 6.74 15.71 10.78
N CYS A 158 7.88 15.13 11.14
CA CYS A 158 8.28 13.77 10.76
C CYS A 158 8.72 12.98 12.00
N ASP A 159 8.94 11.68 11.85
CA ASP A 159 9.34 10.80 12.95
C ASP A 159 10.81 11.00 13.40
N TYR A 160 11.62 11.78 12.66
CA TYR A 160 13.09 11.86 12.85
C TYR A 160 13.56 13.14 13.58
N CYS A 161 12.73 14.17 13.67
CA CYS A 161 13.01 15.39 14.42
C CYS A 161 11.71 16.12 14.76
N ASP A 162 11.75 16.98 15.78
CA ASP A 162 10.59 17.81 16.11
C ASP A 162 10.27 18.83 15.00
N SER A 163 9.09 19.43 15.07
CA SER A 163 8.64 20.51 14.16
C SER A 163 8.68 21.88 14.86
N ILE A 164 8.69 22.98 14.10
CA ILE A 164 8.59 24.32 14.67
C ILE A 164 7.17 24.60 15.17
N LYS A 165 7.04 24.83 16.48
CA LYS A 165 5.74 25.11 17.12
C LYS A 165 5.08 26.34 16.50
N GLY A 166 3.81 26.20 16.11
CA GLY A 166 3.01 27.27 15.51
C GLY A 166 3.14 27.39 13.99
N ILE A 167 3.99 26.58 13.35
CA ILE A 167 4.02 26.42 11.89
C ILE A 167 3.23 25.17 11.51
N GLY A 168 1.96 25.37 11.13
CA GLY A 168 1.12 24.31 10.57
C GLY A 168 1.16 24.26 9.03
N PRO A 169 0.36 23.39 8.39
CA PRO A 169 0.48 23.11 6.96
C PRO A 169 0.40 24.32 6.03
N LYS A 170 -0.58 25.20 6.25
CA LYS A 170 -0.73 26.43 5.46
C LYS A 170 0.48 27.35 5.60
N LYS A 171 1.01 27.45 6.83
CA LYS A 171 2.13 28.35 7.11
C LYS A 171 3.44 27.77 6.57
N ALA A 172 3.64 26.45 6.67
CA ALA A 172 4.81 25.76 6.13
C ALA A 172 4.98 26.02 4.62
N ILE A 173 3.89 25.90 3.86
CA ILE A 173 3.89 26.21 2.41
C ILE A 173 4.20 27.70 2.18
N GLU A 174 3.59 28.61 2.95
CA GLU A 174 3.83 30.05 2.79
C GLU A 174 5.29 30.43 3.07
N VAL A 175 5.89 29.92 4.15
CA VAL A 175 7.28 30.24 4.51
C VAL A 175 8.27 29.60 3.54
N LEU A 176 8.06 28.36 3.12
CA LEU A 176 8.92 27.73 2.11
C LEU A 176 8.79 28.38 0.74
N GLY A 177 7.58 28.80 0.34
CA GLY A 177 7.40 29.53 -0.92
C GLY A 177 8.21 30.83 -0.96
N LYS A 178 8.34 31.52 0.19
CA LYS A 178 9.10 32.77 0.36
C LYS A 178 10.61 32.54 0.49
N HIS A 179 11.03 31.57 1.28
CA HIS A 179 12.43 31.38 1.68
C HIS A 179 13.14 30.23 0.95
N LYS A 180 12.41 29.45 0.14
CA LYS A 180 12.86 28.35 -0.75
C LYS A 180 13.40 27.08 -0.08
N ASN A 181 14.09 27.20 1.06
CA ASN A 181 14.65 26.06 1.78
C ASN A 181 14.57 26.25 3.29
N LEU A 182 14.76 25.17 4.03
CA LEU A 182 14.61 25.17 5.49
C LEU A 182 15.64 26.06 6.21
N ASN A 183 16.89 26.12 5.74
CA ASN A 183 17.91 26.99 6.33
C ASN A 183 17.49 28.46 6.28
N SER A 184 17.07 28.94 5.11
CA SER A 184 16.59 30.30 4.92
C SER A 184 15.28 30.57 5.68
N VAL A 185 14.43 29.57 5.90
CA VAL A 185 13.27 29.74 6.79
C VAL A 185 13.75 30.02 8.22
N ILE A 186 14.64 29.19 8.76
CA ILE A 186 15.14 29.32 10.15
C ILE A 186 15.81 30.68 10.38
N GLU A 187 16.62 31.16 9.43
CA GLU A 187 17.31 32.45 9.52
C GLU A 187 16.38 33.67 9.51
N ASN A 188 15.19 33.56 8.89
CA ASN A 188 14.32 34.71 8.62
C ASN A 188 12.98 34.69 9.38
N ILE A 189 12.65 33.61 10.10
CA ILE A 189 11.44 33.57 10.92
C ILE A 189 11.58 34.44 12.17
N ASP A 190 10.48 35.03 12.61
CA ASP A 190 10.44 35.83 13.85
C ASP A 190 10.68 34.91 15.07
N PRO A 191 11.84 35.02 15.75
CA PRO A 191 12.20 34.12 16.86
C PRO A 191 11.32 34.35 18.10
N LYS A 192 10.65 35.50 18.21
CA LYS A 192 9.70 35.75 19.31
C LYS A 192 8.40 35.00 19.11
N LYS A 193 8.01 34.77 17.86
CA LYS A 193 6.75 34.11 17.49
C LYS A 193 6.93 32.61 17.26
N TYR A 194 8.05 32.22 16.65
CA TYR A 194 8.35 30.86 16.27
C TYR A 194 9.62 30.41 17.00
N GLN A 195 9.44 29.56 18.01
CA GLN A 195 10.56 28.99 18.74
C GLN A 195 11.07 27.77 17.98
N VAL A 196 12.27 27.90 17.43
CA VAL A 196 13.00 26.79 16.84
C VAL A 196 13.54 25.92 17.97
N PRO A 197 13.39 24.58 17.93
CA PRO A 197 14.00 23.71 18.92
C PRO A 197 15.52 23.94 19.03
N GLU A 198 16.04 23.89 20.25
CA GLU A 198 17.50 23.92 20.47
C GLU A 198 18.14 22.66 19.88
N ASP A 199 19.30 22.80 19.24
CA ASP A 199 20.01 21.72 18.54
C ASP A 199 19.15 20.91 17.54
N TRP A 200 18.21 21.58 16.87
CA TRP A 200 17.27 20.93 15.95
C TRP A 200 17.98 20.17 14.80
N PRO A 201 17.94 18.82 14.76
CA PRO A 201 18.75 18.03 13.83
C PRO A 201 18.10 17.89 12.43
N TRP A 202 17.47 18.95 11.94
CA TRP A 202 16.71 18.93 10.68
C TRP A 202 17.58 18.57 9.47
N GLU A 203 18.85 18.98 9.46
CA GLU A 203 19.79 18.63 8.38
C GLU A 203 20.03 17.12 8.28
N ARG A 204 20.14 16.45 9.44
CA ARG A 204 20.31 14.99 9.49
C ARG A 204 19.03 14.29 9.06
N ALA A 205 17.87 14.78 9.49
CA ALA A 205 16.57 14.26 9.05
C ALA A 205 16.40 14.39 7.53
N LYS A 206 16.78 15.55 6.96
CA LYS A 206 16.80 15.78 5.52
C LYS A 206 17.74 14.81 4.80
N GLN A 207 18.95 14.62 5.31
CA GLN A 207 19.90 13.66 4.75
C GLN A 207 19.35 12.23 4.77
N LEU A 208 18.65 11.83 5.84
CA LEU A 208 18.04 10.52 5.93
C LEU A 208 16.96 10.28 4.86
N PHE A 209 16.18 11.30 4.52
CA PHE A 209 15.20 11.18 3.43
C PHE A 209 15.84 11.16 2.04
N LEU A 210 16.93 11.92 1.85
CA LEU A 210 17.66 11.99 0.58
C LEU A 210 18.46 10.72 0.29
N GLU A 211 19.18 10.22 1.31
CA GLU A 211 20.08 9.08 1.24
C GLU A 211 19.75 8.07 2.34
N PRO A 212 18.57 7.41 2.28
CA PRO A 212 18.20 6.43 3.28
C PRO A 212 19.08 5.18 3.17
N LEU A 213 19.28 4.52 4.32
CA LEU A 213 19.90 3.20 4.36
C LEU A 213 18.96 2.17 3.71
N VAL A 214 19.28 1.75 2.49
CA VAL A 214 18.54 0.76 1.71
C VAL A 214 19.49 -0.26 1.10
N THR A 215 19.02 -1.49 0.95
CA THR A 215 19.69 -2.51 0.13
C THR A 215 19.54 -2.13 -1.34
N ASP A 216 20.62 -2.26 -2.10
CA ASP A 216 20.63 -1.99 -3.54
C ASP A 216 19.53 -2.82 -4.25
N PRO A 217 18.52 -2.15 -4.85
CA PRO A 217 17.44 -2.80 -5.58
C PRO A 217 17.90 -3.75 -6.69
N GLU A 218 19.06 -3.51 -7.30
CA GLU A 218 19.56 -4.36 -8.38
C GLU A 218 20.03 -5.73 -7.89
N THR A 219 20.46 -5.82 -6.63
CA THR A 219 20.83 -7.09 -6.00
C THR A 219 19.61 -7.93 -5.60
N ILE A 220 18.42 -7.31 -5.53
CA ILE A 220 17.18 -7.95 -5.08
C ILE A 220 16.48 -8.63 -6.26
N GLN A 221 16.35 -9.95 -6.20
CA GLN A 221 15.61 -10.74 -7.18
C GLN A 221 14.22 -11.11 -6.65
N LEU A 222 13.19 -10.54 -7.26
CA LEU A 222 11.80 -10.83 -6.91
C LEU A 222 11.27 -12.01 -7.73
N LYS A 223 11.00 -13.13 -7.05
CA LYS A 223 10.44 -14.33 -7.68
C LYS A 223 9.24 -14.82 -6.91
N TRP A 224 8.11 -14.99 -7.60
CA TRP A 224 6.91 -15.62 -7.08
C TRP A 224 6.92 -17.11 -7.48
N THR A 225 7.01 -18.00 -6.50
CA THR A 225 7.08 -19.45 -6.70
C THR A 225 5.74 -20.12 -6.42
N ASP A 226 5.63 -21.43 -6.65
CA ASP A 226 4.41 -22.17 -6.31
C ASP A 226 4.30 -22.28 -4.79
N PRO A 227 3.08 -22.21 -4.25
CA PRO A 227 2.87 -22.43 -2.83
C PRO A 227 3.14 -23.90 -2.48
N ASP A 228 3.78 -24.12 -1.33
CA ASP A 228 3.92 -25.43 -0.72
C ASP A 228 2.63 -25.75 0.06
N GLU A 229 1.66 -26.36 -0.61
CA GLU A 229 0.33 -26.58 -0.04
C GLU A 229 0.36 -27.42 1.25
N GLU A 230 1.22 -28.45 1.29
CA GLU A 230 1.35 -29.32 2.46
C GLU A 230 1.94 -28.56 3.64
N ALA A 231 3.02 -27.81 3.42
CA ALA A 231 3.66 -27.03 4.47
C ALA A 231 2.79 -25.87 4.96
N VAL A 232 2.00 -25.22 4.08
CA VAL A 232 1.03 -24.19 4.50
C VAL A 232 -0.06 -24.79 5.40
N ILE A 233 -0.59 -25.96 5.06
CA ILE A 233 -1.62 -26.64 5.88
C ILE A 233 -1.02 -27.06 7.23
N GLU A 234 0.18 -27.61 7.25
CA GLU A 234 0.87 -27.94 8.50
C GLU A 234 1.08 -26.70 9.38
N PHE A 235 1.59 -25.61 8.80
CA PHE A 235 1.85 -24.38 9.54
C PHE A 235 0.58 -23.71 10.05
N LEU A 236 -0.44 -23.53 9.21
CA LEU A 236 -1.66 -22.82 9.62
C LEU A 236 -2.61 -23.72 10.42
N CYS A 237 -2.86 -24.95 9.99
CA CYS A 237 -3.89 -25.79 10.62
C CYS A 237 -3.36 -26.54 11.83
N LYS A 238 -2.22 -27.25 11.71
CA LYS A 238 -1.70 -28.09 12.80
C LYS A 238 -1.04 -27.25 13.89
N LYS A 239 -0.18 -26.29 13.52
CA LYS A 239 0.57 -25.47 14.48
C LYS A 239 -0.26 -24.31 15.03
N ASN A 240 -1.08 -23.65 14.20
CA ASN A 240 -1.78 -22.42 14.56
C ASN A 240 -3.31 -22.56 14.68
N GLY A 241 -3.87 -23.76 14.50
CA GLY A 241 -5.28 -24.05 14.77
C GLY A 241 -6.30 -23.47 13.77
N PHE A 242 -5.86 -23.09 12.56
CA PHE A 242 -6.77 -22.57 11.53
C PHE A 242 -7.64 -23.68 10.92
N ASN A 243 -8.85 -23.33 10.49
CA ASN A 243 -9.76 -24.26 9.81
C ASN A 243 -9.20 -24.73 8.46
N GLU A 244 -9.00 -26.04 8.32
CA GLU A 244 -8.35 -26.66 7.16
C GLU A 244 -9.11 -26.45 5.85
N ASP A 245 -10.44 -26.55 5.85
CA ASP A 245 -11.24 -26.34 4.65
C ASP A 245 -11.11 -24.92 4.11
N ARG A 246 -11.05 -23.93 5.01
CA ARG A 246 -10.80 -22.52 4.64
C ARG A 246 -9.42 -22.34 4.03
N ILE A 247 -8.38 -22.93 4.63
CA ILE A 247 -7.01 -22.83 4.11
C ILE A 247 -6.88 -23.51 2.74
N LYS A 248 -7.41 -24.73 2.58
CA LYS A 248 -7.44 -25.43 1.28
C LYS A 248 -8.17 -24.63 0.21
N SER A 249 -9.29 -23.99 0.56
CA SER A 249 -10.02 -23.12 -0.37
C SER A 249 -9.19 -21.90 -0.78
N GLY A 250 -8.50 -21.27 0.19
CA GLY A 250 -7.58 -20.16 -0.07
C GLY A 250 -6.39 -20.54 -0.97
N LEU A 251 -5.76 -21.68 -0.71
CA LEU A 251 -4.65 -22.22 -1.52
C LEU A 251 -5.09 -22.49 -2.96
N LYS A 252 -6.27 -23.11 -3.17
CA LYS A 252 -6.83 -23.31 -4.52
C LYS A 252 -7.00 -22.00 -5.28
N LYS A 253 -7.46 -20.94 -4.61
CA LYS A 253 -7.57 -19.60 -5.22
C LYS A 253 -6.21 -19.01 -5.55
N LEU A 254 -5.23 -19.14 -4.65
CA LEU A 254 -3.86 -18.68 -4.84
C LEU A 254 -3.19 -19.36 -6.05
N THR A 255 -3.25 -20.70 -6.10
CA THR A 255 -2.70 -21.51 -7.20
C THR A 255 -3.39 -21.15 -8.52
N LYS A 256 -4.73 -21.01 -8.53
CA LYS A 256 -5.48 -20.57 -9.71
C LYS A 256 -5.08 -19.16 -10.16
N ALA A 257 -4.94 -18.22 -9.24
CA ALA A 257 -4.57 -16.84 -9.54
C ALA A 257 -3.15 -16.75 -10.12
N LYS A 258 -2.22 -17.59 -9.64
CA LYS A 258 -0.87 -17.66 -10.18
C LYS A 258 -0.84 -18.26 -11.60
N ASN A 259 -1.62 -19.31 -11.82
CA ASN A 259 -1.70 -20.01 -13.12
C ASN A 259 -2.56 -19.28 -14.16
N ALA A 260 -3.31 -18.24 -13.76
CA ALA A 260 -3.99 -17.34 -14.67
C ALA A 260 -2.95 -16.53 -15.46
N SER A 261 -2.47 -17.14 -16.56
CA SER A 261 -1.63 -16.61 -17.64
C SER A 261 -0.87 -15.30 -17.37
N SER A 262 0.47 -15.38 -17.40
CA SER A 262 1.36 -14.21 -17.51
C SER A 262 1.08 -13.35 -18.76
N GLN A 263 0.42 -13.91 -19.78
CA GLN A 263 -0.10 -13.19 -20.93
C GLN A 263 -1.56 -12.81 -20.70
N VAL A 264 -1.73 -11.65 -20.09
CA VAL A 264 -3.03 -11.04 -19.82
C VAL A 264 -3.57 -10.50 -21.15
N ARG A 265 -4.79 -10.87 -21.55
CA ARG A 265 -5.42 -10.30 -22.76
C ARG A 265 -5.56 -8.78 -22.57
N ILE A 266 -5.48 -8.01 -23.65
CA ILE A 266 -5.69 -6.56 -23.55
C ILE A 266 -7.05 -6.24 -22.89
N ASP A 267 -8.06 -7.05 -23.18
CA ASP A 267 -9.41 -6.99 -22.61
C ASP A 267 -9.45 -7.15 -21.08
N SER A 268 -8.44 -7.77 -20.46
CA SER A 268 -8.36 -7.91 -18.99
C SER A 268 -7.79 -6.68 -18.29
N PHE A 269 -7.19 -5.73 -19.03
CA PHE A 269 -6.76 -4.44 -18.46
C PHE A 269 -7.86 -3.39 -18.48
N PHE A 270 -8.87 -3.55 -19.35
CA PHE A 270 -9.91 -2.56 -19.58
C PHE A 270 -11.28 -3.14 -19.26
N ASN A 271 -12.05 -2.42 -18.44
CA ASN A 271 -13.47 -2.75 -18.28
C ASN A 271 -14.19 -2.53 -19.61
N VAL A 272 -14.89 -3.57 -20.09
CA VAL A 272 -15.71 -3.49 -21.30
C VAL A 272 -16.85 -2.52 -21.05
N LYS A 273 -16.86 -1.39 -21.77
CA LYS A 273 -18.03 -0.50 -21.79
C LYS A 273 -19.20 -1.25 -22.46
N PRO A 274 -20.44 -1.13 -21.94
CA PRO A 274 -21.60 -1.67 -22.62
C PRO A 274 -21.64 -1.16 -24.07
N SER A 275 -21.81 -2.03 -25.06
CA SER A 275 -21.87 -1.57 -26.45
C SER A 275 -23.07 -0.63 -26.61
N GLU A 276 -22.86 0.56 -27.16
CA GLU A 276 -23.97 1.41 -27.58
C GLU A 276 -24.85 0.59 -28.53
N LYS A 277 -26.15 0.51 -28.23
CA LYS A 277 -27.13 -0.12 -29.12
C LYS A 277 -27.01 0.62 -30.46
N LYS A 278 -26.47 -0.06 -31.49
CA LYS A 278 -26.54 0.45 -32.86
C LYS A 278 -28.00 0.82 -33.14
N PRO A 279 -28.30 2.02 -33.67
CA PRO A 279 -29.64 2.32 -34.13
C PRO A 279 -30.07 1.21 -35.08
N ALA A 280 -31.27 0.68 -34.88
CA ALA A 280 -31.82 -0.35 -35.75
C ALA A 280 -31.73 0.14 -37.20
N THR A 281 -30.90 -0.53 -38.01
CA THR A 281 -30.89 -0.30 -39.46
C THR A 281 -32.31 -0.51 -39.99
N PRO A 282 -32.88 0.44 -40.75
CA PRO A 282 -34.21 0.26 -41.32
C PRO A 282 -34.17 -0.96 -42.24
N ALA A 283 -35.12 -1.87 -42.05
CA ALA A 283 -35.26 -3.07 -42.86
C ALA A 283 -35.37 -2.71 -44.35
N SER A 284 -34.34 -3.02 -45.13
CA SER A 284 -34.41 -3.00 -46.59
C SER A 284 -35.36 -4.11 -47.04
N LYS A 285 -36.54 -3.71 -47.53
CA LYS A 285 -37.49 -4.58 -48.24
C LYS A 285 -36.85 -5.03 -49.56
N ASN A 286 -36.17 -6.17 -49.56
CA ASN A 286 -35.96 -6.92 -50.80
C ASN A 286 -36.97 -8.06 -50.89
N LYS A 287 -38.02 -7.82 -51.69
CA LYS A 287 -38.97 -8.84 -52.16
C LYS A 287 -38.21 -9.92 -52.93
N ARG A 288 -38.36 -11.19 -52.54
CA ARG A 288 -38.21 -12.35 -53.42
C ARG A 288 -39.58 -13.03 -53.54
N PRO A 289 -40.03 -13.40 -54.76
CA PRO A 289 -41.34 -14.00 -54.94
C PRO A 289 -41.36 -15.46 -54.44
N SER A 290 -42.51 -15.83 -53.90
CA SER A 290 -42.86 -17.12 -53.33
C SER A 290 -42.98 -18.21 -54.38
N SER A 291 -42.38 -19.38 -54.13
CA SER A 291 -42.81 -20.65 -54.72
C SER A 291 -43.09 -21.66 -53.60
N THR A 292 -44.38 -21.87 -53.35
CA THR A 292 -44.98 -22.84 -52.44
C THR A 292 -44.70 -24.28 -52.89
N PRO A 293 -44.51 -25.25 -51.98
CA PRO A 293 -44.79 -26.64 -52.27
C PRO A 293 -46.04 -27.10 -51.50
N ALA A 294 -47.11 -27.43 -52.23
CA ALA A 294 -48.30 -28.07 -51.68
C ALA A 294 -48.13 -29.60 -51.68
N LYS A 295 -48.60 -30.22 -50.58
CA LYS A 295 -48.71 -31.67 -50.32
C LYS A 295 -49.53 -32.41 -51.39
N GLY A 296 -49.27 -33.71 -51.54
CA GLY A 296 -50.30 -34.67 -52.00
C GLY A 296 -49.74 -35.89 -52.71
N SER A 297 -50.21 -37.07 -52.34
CA SER A 297 -49.61 -38.37 -52.58
C SER A 297 -50.22 -39.17 -53.74
N THR A 298 -49.47 -40.22 -54.14
CA THR A 298 -49.89 -41.53 -54.70
C THR A 298 -49.90 -41.83 -56.21
N LYS A 299 -49.17 -42.91 -56.50
CA LYS A 299 -49.48 -44.11 -57.33
C LYS A 299 -49.06 -44.18 -58.82
N LYS A 300 -48.13 -45.14 -59.01
CA LYS A 300 -48.01 -46.22 -60.03
C LYS A 300 -47.71 -45.88 -61.51
N ARG A 301 -46.50 -46.33 -61.95
CA ARG A 301 -46.10 -47.23 -63.09
C ARG A 301 -46.78 -47.04 -64.48
N PRO A 302 -46.25 -47.59 -65.61
CA PRO A 302 -44.91 -48.13 -65.94
C PRO A 302 -44.37 -47.67 -67.34
N LYS A 303 -43.08 -47.88 -67.61
CA LYS A 303 -42.52 -48.76 -68.66
C LYS A 303 -41.00 -48.74 -68.56
#